data_AF-A0A7Y6BXT0-F1
#
_entry.id   AF-A0A7Y6BXT0-F1
#
_cell.length_a   1.000
_cell.length_b   1.000
_cell.length_c   1.000
_cell.angle_alpha   90.00
_cell.angle_beta   90.00
_cell.angle_gamma   90.00
#
_symmetry.space_group_name_H-M   'P 1'
#
loop_
_entity.id
_entity.type
_entity.pdbx_description
1 polymer ?
#
loop_
_entity_poly.entity_id
_entity_poly.type
_entity_poly.pdbx_seq_one_letter_code
_entity_poly.pdbx_strand_id
1 'polypeptide(L)'
;MSKFMAWDWDGGEFIPLKTDNVVEAIYMAWNYEFDVYEVNGQDKELIFSGREDNEWNTEMLVKFGIRLIDHEKHRHLQNIETCEIYYADWEG
;
A
#
# COMPACT_ATOMS: atom_id res chain seq x y z
N MET A 1 18.98 -2.64 1.56
CA MET A 1 17.83 -2.40 2.45
C MET A 1 16.59 -2.41 1.59
N SER A 2 15.50 -3.02 2.02
CA SER A 2 14.22 -2.93 1.30
C SER A 2 13.71 -1.49 1.34
N LYS A 3 13.15 -1.01 0.23
CA LYS A 3 12.51 0.31 0.15
C LYS A 3 11.21 0.34 0.95
N PHE A 4 10.47 -0.77 0.98
CA PHE A 4 9.22 -0.89 1.74
C PHE A 4 9.30 -1.99 2.79
N MET A 5 8.60 -1.78 3.90
CA MET A 5 8.39 -2.75 4.96
C MET A 5 6.90 -2.81 5.31
N ALA A 6 6.41 -3.99 5.64
CA ALA A 6 5.08 -4.18 6.21
C ALA A 6 5.18 -4.32 7.73
N TRP A 7 4.22 -3.78 8.48
CA TRP A 7 4.07 -4.03 9.91
C TRP A 7 3.07 -5.17 10.11
N ASP A 8 3.58 -6.32 10.57
CA ASP A 8 2.76 -7.44 10.96
C ASP A 8 2.17 -7.16 12.35
N TRP A 9 0.87 -6.88 12.36
CA TRP A 9 0.13 -6.59 13.59
C TRP A 9 -0.02 -7.79 14.52
N ASP A 10 0.01 -9.01 14.00
CA ASP A 10 -0.12 -10.24 14.78
C ASP A 10 1.24 -10.66 15.36
N GLY A 11 2.30 -10.55 14.55
CA GLY A 11 3.67 -10.85 14.95
C GLY A 11 4.36 -9.75 15.76
N GLY A 12 3.95 -8.50 15.59
CA GLY A 12 4.58 -7.34 16.22
C GLY A 12 5.95 -7.00 15.66
N GLU A 13 6.17 -7.23 14.36
CA GLU A 13 7.45 -7.00 13.70
C GLU A 13 7.34 -6.38 12.31
N PHE A 14 8.45 -5.76 11.85
CA PHE A 14 8.57 -5.27 10.48
C PHE A 14 9.08 -6.38 9.56
N ILE A 15 8.32 -6.64 8.50
CA ILE A 15 8.67 -7.59 7.45
C ILE A 15 9.17 -6.82 6.22
N PRO A 16 10.40 -7.06 5.74
CA PRO A 16 10.89 -6.43 4.52
C PRO A 16 10.13 -6.94 3.28
N LEU A 17 9.58 -6.03 2.49
CA LEU A 17 8.94 -6.37 1.22
C LEU A 17 10.01 -6.48 0.12
N LYS A 18 9.80 -7.41 -0.80
CA LYS A 18 10.75 -7.71 -1.90
C LYS A 18 10.37 -6.99 -3.20
N THR A 19 9.95 -5.73 -3.07
CA THR A 19 9.60 -4.87 -4.21
C THR A 19 9.96 -3.42 -3.90
N ASP A 20 10.25 -2.66 -4.96
CA ASP A 20 10.44 -1.21 -4.92
C ASP A 20 9.26 -0.46 -5.56
N ASN A 21 8.23 -1.19 -6.01
CA ASN A 21 6.98 -0.64 -6.52
C ASN A 21 5.95 -0.50 -5.39
N VAL A 22 5.40 0.71 -5.23
CA VAL A 22 4.46 1.02 -4.15
C VAL A 22 3.12 0.27 -4.28
N VAL A 23 2.61 0.09 -5.51
CA VAL A 23 1.36 -0.62 -5.76
C VAL A 23 1.51 -2.09 -5.40
N GLU A 24 2.60 -2.71 -5.84
CA GLU A 24 2.91 -4.10 -5.49
C GLU A 24 3.11 -4.26 -3.98
N ALA A 25 3.83 -3.34 -3.33
CA ALA A 25 4.04 -3.37 -1.88
C ALA A 25 2.72 -3.33 -1.10
N ILE A 26 1.80 -2.45 -1.50
CA ILE A 26 0.46 -2.34 -0.90
C ILE A 26 -0.32 -3.63 -1.12
N TYR A 27 -0.40 -4.15 -2.35
CA TYR A 27 -1.15 -5.37 -2.61
C TYR A 27 -0.58 -6.61 -1.90
N MET A 28 0.74 -6.69 -1.71
CA MET A 28 1.35 -7.75 -0.89
C MET A 28 0.92 -7.67 0.58
N ALA A 29 0.86 -6.46 1.15
CA ALA A 29 0.56 -6.24 2.57
C ALA A 29 -0.94 -6.27 2.88
N TRP A 30 -1.77 -5.79 1.95
CA TRP A 30 -3.20 -5.58 2.18
C TRP A 30 -3.97 -6.87 2.41
N ASN A 31 -3.56 -7.97 1.78
CA ASN A 31 -4.14 -9.30 2.03
C ASN A 31 -4.02 -9.76 3.49
N TYR A 32 -3.10 -9.18 4.25
CA TYR A 32 -2.87 -9.48 5.66
C TYR A 32 -3.31 -8.32 6.56
N GLU A 33 -3.97 -7.30 6.02
CA GLU A 33 -4.31 -6.04 6.71
C GLU A 33 -3.09 -5.35 7.34
N PHE A 34 -1.90 -5.55 6.76
CA PHE A 34 -0.67 -4.95 7.24
C PHE A 34 -0.53 -3.50 6.78
N ASP A 35 0.11 -2.70 7.64
CA ASP A 35 0.51 -1.35 7.29
C ASP A 35 1.79 -1.38 6.45
N VAL A 36 1.93 -0.47 5.49
CA VAL A 36 3.13 -0.34 4.66
C VAL A 36 3.85 0.95 4.99
N TYR A 37 5.17 0.82 5.13
CA TYR A 37 6.08 1.91 5.43
C TYR A 37 7.15 2.04 4.34
N GLU A 38 7.45 3.27 3.94
CA GLU A 38 8.64 3.59 3.15
C GLU A 38 9.85 3.80 4.08
N VAL A 39 10.98 3.18 3.73
CA VAL A 39 12.22 3.24 4.50
C VAL A 39 13.15 4.28 3.87
N ASN A 40 13.40 5.37 4.60
CA ASN A 40 14.27 6.46 4.19
C ASN A 40 15.44 6.59 5.19
N GLY A 41 16.50 5.81 4.95
CA GLY A 41 17.64 5.75 5.86
C GLY A 41 17.31 5.04 7.17
N GLN A 42 17.24 5.79 8.27
CA GLN A 42 16.83 5.27 9.59
C GLN A 42 15.34 5.46 9.88
N ASP A 43 14.67 6.31 9.10
CA ASP A 43 13.27 6.65 9.29
C ASP A 43 12.35 5.67 8.55
N LYS A 44 11.16 5.45 9.12
CA LYS A 44 10.06 4.73 8.50
C LYS A 44 8.85 5.63 8.48
N GLU A 45 8.31 5.87 7.30
CA GLU A 45 7.12 6.69 7.11
C GLU A 45 5.94 5.79 6.71
N LEU A 46 4.83 5.87 7.43
CA LEU A 46 3.60 5.16 7.06
C LEU A 46 3.06 5.73 5.74
N ILE A 47 2.76 4.86 4.78
CA ILE A 47 2.25 5.26 3.46
C ILE A 47 0.92 4.61 3.11
N PHE A 48 0.56 3.54 3.81
CA PHE A 48 -0.71 2.83 3.65
C PHE A 48 -1.01 2.06 4.93
N SER A 49 -2.27 2.06 5.37
CA SER A 49 -2.74 1.17 6.44
C SER A 49 -3.79 0.22 5.91
N GLY A 50 -3.57 -1.08 6.16
CA GLY A 50 -4.53 -2.13 5.80
C GLY A 50 -5.82 -2.09 6.63
N ARG A 51 -5.88 -1.24 7.66
CA ARG A 51 -7.01 -1.13 8.60
C ARG A 51 -7.84 0.15 8.44
N GLU A 52 -7.38 1.08 7.61
CA GLU A 52 -8.02 2.38 7.40
C GLU A 52 -8.79 2.43 6.07
N ASP A 53 -9.58 3.48 5.89
CA ASP A 53 -10.46 3.64 4.73
C ASP A 53 -9.78 4.30 3.52
N ASN A 54 -10.59 4.58 2.50
CA ASN A 54 -10.13 5.17 1.25
C ASN A 54 -9.67 6.62 1.42
N GLU A 55 -10.35 7.41 2.26
CA GLU A 55 -10.03 8.82 2.46
C GLU A 55 -8.67 8.93 3.14
N TRP A 56 -8.50 8.20 4.25
CA TRP A 56 -7.25 8.18 5.00
C TRP A 56 -6.06 7.71 4.17
N ASN A 57 -6.22 6.57 3.47
CA ASN A 57 -5.14 6.05 2.63
C ASN A 57 -4.86 6.96 1.43
N THR A 58 -5.88 7.56 0.81
CA THR A 58 -5.67 8.45 -0.34
C THR A 58 -4.82 9.67 0.03
N GLU A 59 -5.03 10.27 1.20
CA GLU A 59 -4.21 11.41 1.65
C GLU A 59 -2.71 11.09 1.67
N MET A 60 -2.33 9.89 2.14
CA MET A 60 -0.93 9.44 2.16
C MET A 60 -0.41 9.06 0.76
N LEU A 61 -1.28 8.52 -0.10
CA LEU A 61 -0.92 7.94 -1.38
C LEU A 61 -0.76 8.98 -2.51
N VAL A 62 -1.34 10.17 -2.36
CA VAL A 62 -1.26 11.26 -3.35
C VAL A 62 0.19 11.60 -3.71
N LYS A 63 1.13 11.53 -2.76
CA LYS A 63 2.56 11.81 -3.03
C LYS A 63 3.22 10.81 -3.99
N PHE A 64 2.61 9.63 -4.15
CA PHE A 64 3.01 8.59 -5.10
C PHE A 64 2.20 8.63 -6.41
N GLY A 65 1.32 9.62 -6.59
CA GLY A 65 0.47 9.74 -7.77
C GLY A 65 -0.64 8.69 -7.83
N ILE A 66 -0.99 8.08 -6.70
CA ILE A 66 -2.01 7.03 -6.60
C ILE A 66 -3.05 7.37 -5.54
N ARG A 67 -4.26 6.84 -5.70
CA ARG A 67 -5.37 6.97 -4.74
C ARG A 67 -6.10 5.65 -4.57
N LEU A 68 -6.84 5.52 -3.47
CA LEU A 68 -7.72 4.40 -3.23
C LEU A 68 -9.15 4.75 -3.65
N ILE A 69 -9.77 3.89 -4.45
CA ILE A 69 -11.15 4.08 -4.93
C ILE A 69 -11.97 2.83 -4.66
N ASP A 70 -13.27 3.02 -4.44
CA ASP A 70 -14.23 1.94 -4.61
C ASP A 70 -14.49 1.76 -6.11
N HIS A 71 -14.23 0.57 -6.64
CA HIS A 71 -14.50 0.23 -8.03
C HIS A 71 -15.17 -1.15 -8.11
N GLU A 72 -16.31 -1.20 -8.80
CA GLU A 72 -17.17 -2.37 -8.84
C GLU A 72 -17.57 -2.90 -7.45
N LYS A 73 -16.94 -3.99 -6.98
CA LYS A 73 -17.23 -4.65 -5.71
C LYS A 73 -16.09 -4.53 -4.70
N HIS A 74 -14.95 -3.97 -5.10
CA HIS A 74 -13.71 -3.99 -4.34
C HIS A 74 -13.07 -2.60 -4.29
N ARG A 75 -12.05 -2.47 -3.43
CA ARG A 75 -11.21 -1.27 -3.38
C ARG A 75 -9.99 -1.49 -4.24
N HIS A 76 -9.64 -0.49 -5.04
CA HIS A 76 -8.51 -0.57 -5.95
C HIS A 76 -7.62 0.66 -5.82
N LEU A 77 -6.34 0.47 -6.11
CA LEU A 77 -5.42 1.56 -6.35
C LEU A 77 -5.63 2.07 -7.77
N GLN A 78 -5.66 3.40 -7.93
CA GLN A 78 -5.77 4.06 -9.22
C GLN A 78 -4.66 5.09 -9.39
N ASN A 79 -4.06 5.14 -10.58
CA ASN A 79 -3.20 6.24 -10.99
C ASN A 79 -4.02 7.53 -11.12
N ILE A 80 -3.59 8.61 -10.46
CA ILE A 80 -4.31 9.89 -10.45
C ILE A 80 -4.24 10.59 -11.81
N GLU A 81 -3.12 10.48 -12.52
CA GLU A 81 -2.90 11.18 -13.80
C GLU A 81 -3.55 10.45 -14.98
N THR A 82 -3.38 9.13 -15.06
CA THR A 82 -3.84 8.32 -16.20
C THR A 82 -5.22 7.73 -16.00
N CYS A 83 -5.76 7.77 -14.77
CA CYS A 83 -6.97 7.05 -14.35
C CYS A 83 -6.90 5.52 -14.49
N GLU A 84 -5.70 4.97 -14.74
CA GLU A 84 -5.47 3.52 -14.79
C GLU A 84 -5.75 2.87 -13.44
N ILE A 85 -6.55 1.79 -13.44
CA ILE A 85 -6.89 1.01 -12.25
C ILE A 85 -5.94 -0.17 -12.19
N TYR A 86 -5.24 -0.31 -11.08
CA TYR A 86 -4.38 -1.47 -10.83
C TYR A 86 -5.23 -2.59 -10.24
N TYR A 87 -5.13 -3.78 -10.82
CA TYR A 87 -5.77 -4.98 -10.28
C TYR A 87 -4.73 -5.78 -9.52
N ALA A 88 -5.12 -6.32 -8.38
CA ALA A 88 -4.23 -7.18 -7.63
C ALA A 88 -4.19 -8.58 -8.26
N ASP A 89 -3.03 -9.25 -8.19
CA ASP A 89 -2.83 -10.56 -8.83
C ASP A 89 -3.82 -11.64 -8.33
N TRP A 90 -4.38 -11.48 -7.13
CA TRP A 90 -5.34 -12.40 -6.53
C TRP A 90 -6.79 -12.20 -6.98
N GLU A 91 -7.08 -11.15 -7.76
CA GLU A 91 -8.41 -10.93 -8.37
C GLU A 91 -8.59 -11.68 -9.69
N GLY A 92 -7.56 -12.41 -10.15
CA GLY A 92 -7.55 -13.22 -11.38
C GLY A 92 -8.13 -14.63 -11.23
#